data_AF-A0A7V2KRD6-F1
#
_entry.id   AF-A0A7V2KRD6-F1
#
_cell.length_a   1.000
_cell.length_b   1.000
_cell.length_c   1.000
_cell.angle_alpha   90.00
_cell.angle_beta   90.00
_cell.angle_gamma   90.00
#
_symmetry.space_group_name_H-M   'P 1'
#
loop_
_entity.id
_entity.type
_entity.pdbx_description
1 polymer ?
#
loop_
_entity_poly.entity_id
_entity_poly.type
_entity_poly.pdbx_seq_one_letter_code
_entity_poly.pdbx_strand_id
1 'polypeptide(L)' 'MFYPTLEEIKKLSKEGNLVPVYCEIVADMETPVSAFLKINRGGNSFLLESVEGGERLAR' A
#
# COMPACT_ATOMS: atom_id res chain seq x y z
N MET A 1 -2.90 -9.33 9.39
CA MET A 1 -4.35 -9.63 9.27
C MET A 1 -4.96 -8.58 8.37
N PHE A 2 -5.95 -8.92 7.53
CA PHE A 2 -6.59 -7.93 6.67
C PHE A 2 -7.56 -7.07 7.49
N TYR A 3 -7.58 -5.78 7.19
CA TYR A 3 -8.46 -4.78 7.75
C TYR A 3 -9.02 -3.90 6.62
N PRO A 4 -10.30 -3.49 6.66
CA PRO A 4 -11.31 -3.85 7.65
C PRO A 4 -11.75 -5.32 7.54
N THR A 5 -12.35 -5.84 8.60
CA THR A 5 -12.97 -7.18 8.60
C THR A 5 -14.16 -7.24 7.64
N LEU A 6 -14.57 -8.45 7.23
CA LEU A 6 -15.72 -8.61 6.33
C LEU A 6 -17.02 -7.99 6.88
N GLU A 7 -17.22 -8.03 8.20
CA GLU A 7 -18.39 -7.41 8.83
C GLU A 7 -18.35 -5.88 8.75
N GLU A 8 -17.17 -5.28 8.94
CA GLU A 8 -16.95 -3.85 8.81
C GLU A 8 -17.11 -3.39 7.35
N ILE A 9 -16.60 -4.18 6.39
CA ILE A 9 -16.79 -3.93 4.94
C ILE A 9 -18.28 -3.84 4.60
N LYS A 10 -19.11 -4.77 5.09
CA LYS A 10 -20.58 -4.77 4.85
C LYS A 10 -21.28 -3.55 5.43
N LYS A 11 -20.71 -2.91 6.45
CA LYS A 11 -21.23 -1.66 7.03
C LYS A 11 -20.79 -0.48 6.17
N LEU A 12 -19.50 -0.37 5.88
CA LEU A 12 -18.90 0.71 5.08
C LEU A 12 -19.42 0.76 3.64
N SER A 13 -19.76 -0.39 3.04
CA SER A 13 -20.32 -0.45 1.68
C SER A 13 -21.67 0.25 1.53
N LYS A 14 -22.31 0.66 2.64
CA LYS A 14 -23.52 1.47 2.62
C LYS A 14 -23.24 2.97 2.49
N GLU A 15 -22.00 3.39 2.76
CA GLU A 15 -21.57 4.80 2.79
C GLU A 15 -20.87 5.22 1.49
N GLY A 16 -20.47 4.27 0.64
CA GLY A 16 -19.81 4.54 -0.63
C GLY A 16 -19.64 3.29 -1.50
N ASN A 17 -19.02 3.45 -2.67
CA ASN A 17 -18.83 2.37 -3.65
C ASN A 17 -17.41 1.76 -3.65
N LEU A 18 -16.51 2.23 -2.79
CA LEU A 18 -15.12 1.76 -2.69
C LEU A 18 -14.74 1.61 -1.22
N VAL A 19 -14.27 0.42 -0.84
CA VAL A 19 -13.77 0.14 0.51
C VAL A 19 -12.35 -0.44 0.38
N PRO A 20 -11.29 0.28 0.79
CA PRO A 20 -9.94 -0.25 0.72
C PRO A 20 -9.75 -1.35 1.78
N VAL A 21 -9.26 -2.51 1.34
CA VAL A 21 -8.85 -3.61 2.23
C VAL A 21 -7.34 -3.69 2.19
N TYR A 22 -6.71 -3.54 3.34
CA TYR A 22 -5.26 -3.52 3.48
C TYR A 22 -4.80 -4.47 4.60
N CYS A 23 -3.50 -4.68 4.67
CA CYS A 23 -2.87 -5.32 5.81
C CYS A 23 -1.53 -4.65 6.06
N GLU A 24 -1.15 -4.58 7.33
CA GLU A 24 0.19 -4.15 7.71
C GLU A 24 1.13 -5.36 7.71
N ILE A 25 2.33 -5.14 7.19
CA ILE A 25 3.42 -6.12 7.14
C ILE A 25 4.69 -5.49 7.71
N VAL A 26 5.50 -6.28 8.41
CA VAL A 26 6.83 -5.83 8.85
C VAL A 26 7.75 -5.82 7.65
N ALA A 27 8.37 -4.66 7.38
CA ALA A 27 9.16 -4.41 6.18
C ALA A 27 10.46 -3.68 6.49
N ASP A 28 11.00 -3.86 7.71
CA ASP A 28 12.19 -3.14 8.21
C ASP A 28 13.44 -3.32 7.34
N MET A 29 13.49 -4.39 6.55
CA MET A 29 14.58 -4.73 5.63
C MET A 29 14.25 -4.39 4.17
N GLU A 30 13.12 -3.74 3.91
CA GLU A 30 12.72 -3.34 2.57
C GLU A 30 13.01 -1.86 2.32
N THR A 31 13.49 -1.55 1.12
CA THR A 31 13.41 -0.20 0.55
C THR A 31 12.17 -0.11 -0.35
N PRO A 32 11.69 1.08 -0.72
CA PRO A 32 10.58 1.19 -1.67
C PRO A 32 10.84 0.43 -2.97
N VAL A 33 12.09 0.45 -3.46
CA VAL A 33 12.52 -0.31 -4.65
C VAL A 33 12.45 -1.83 -4.41
N SER A 34 12.98 -2.34 -3.30
CA SER A 34 12.95 -3.80 -3.04
C SER A 34 11.52 -4.31 -2.83
N ALA A 35 10.68 -3.54 -2.15
CA ALA A 35 9.27 -3.84 -1.98
C ALA A 35 8.54 -3.87 -3.33
N PHE A 36 8.75 -2.86 -4.18
CA PHE A 36 8.16 -2.80 -5.51
C PHE A 36 8.52 -4.02 -6.36
N LEU A 37 9.81 -4.40 -6.40
CA LEU A 37 10.27 -5.56 -7.15
C LEU A 37 9.67 -6.88 -6.65
N LYS A 38 9.40 -7.00 -5.33
CA LYS A 38 8.78 -8.20 -4.74
C LYS A 38 7.29 -8.32 -5.03
N ILE A 39 6.57 -7.20 -5.11
CA ILE A 39 5.10 -7.21 -5.31
C ILE A 39 4.69 -7.12 -6.78
N ASN A 40 5.57 -6.65 -7.65
CA ASN A 40 5.30 -6.55 -9.09
C ASN A 40 5.02 -7.94 -9.69
N ARG A 41 3.83 -8.11 -10.28
CA ARG A 41 3.39 -9.36 -10.93
C ARG A 41 3.37 -9.28 -12.45
N GLY A 42 4.04 -8.28 -13.03
CA GLY A 42 3.95 -7.95 -14.44
C GLY A 42 2.71 -7.12 -14.77
N GLY A 43 2.69 -6.52 -15.97
CA GLY A 43 1.68 -5.54 -16.36
C GLY A 43 2.03 -4.12 -15.91
N ASN A 44 1.02 -3.25 -15.81
CA ASN A 44 1.20 -1.84 -15.47
C ASN A 44 1.44 -1.68 -13.97
N SER A 45 2.70 -1.50 -13.58
CA SER A 45 3.13 -1.25 -12.20
C SER A 45 3.95 0.03 -12.13
N PHE A 46 3.75 0.83 -11.09
CA PHE A 46 4.40 2.12 -10.92
C PHE A 46 5.02 2.22 -9.53
N LEU A 47 6.26 2.73 -9.46
CA LEU A 47 6.92 3.14 -8.23
C LEU A 47 6.94 4.66 -8.20
N LEU A 48 6.36 5.25 -7.17
CA LEU A 48 6.31 6.69 -6.96
C LEU A 48 7.14 7.02 -5.72
N GLU A 49 8.30 7.63 -5.91
CA GLU A 49 9.16 8.11 -4.83
C GLU A 49 9.24 9.64 -4.90
N SER A 50 9.01 10.31 -3.76
CA SER A 50 9.20 11.75 -3.64
C SER A 50 10.57 12.03 -3.00
N VAL A 51 11.33 12.92 -3.63
CA VAL A 51 12.62 13.39 -3.13
C VAL A 51 12.51 14.89 -2.86
N GLU A 52 12.41 15.28 -1.59
CA GLU A 52 12.44 16.69 -1.19
C GLU A 52 13.88 17.09 -0.85
N GLY A 53 14.57 17.72 -1.81
CA GLY A 53 16.00 18.03 -1.71
C GLY A 53 16.84 16.76 -1.78
N GLY A 54 17.90 16.74 -2.58
CA GLY A 54 18.65 15.53 -2.97
C GLY A 54 19.26 14.68 -1.85
N GLU A 55 19.02 14.99 -0.57
CA GLU A 55 19.56 14.29 0.60
C GLU A 55 18.49 13.68 1.53
N ARG A 56 17.18 13.89 1.32
CA ARG A 56 16.15 13.34 2.23
C ARG A 56 15.02 12.65 1.50
N LEU A 57 14.89 11.34 1.74
CA LEU A 57 13.71 10.56 1.38
C LEU A 57 12.49 11.17 2.07
N ALA A 58 11.45 11.51 1.31
CA ALA A 58 10.18 12.00 1.85
C ALA A 58 9.47 10.86 2.62
N ARG A 59 8.77 11.20 3.69
CA ARG A 59 8.02 10.25 4.53
C ARG A 59 6.55 10.25 4.17
#